data_AF-A0A7S1V9T6-F1
#
_entry.id   AF-A0A7S1V9T6-F1
#
_cell.length_a   1.000
_cell.length_b   1.000
_cell.length_c   1.000
_cell.angle_alpha   90.00
_cell.angle_beta   90.00
_cell.angle_gamma   90.00
#
_symmetry.space_group_name_H-M   'P 1'
#
loop_
_entity.id
_entity.type
_entity.pdbx_description
1 polymer ?
#
loop_
_entity_poly.entity_id
_entity_poly.type
_entity_poly.pdbx_seq_one_letter_code
_entity_poly.pdbx_strand_id
1 'polypeptide(L)'
;VYFEPKTYASLLSTLAANGRFRADADEVPEANESVGASCGPKLFDRIAQDMANELLELDQESAELVVQGFAEGFPPEDEPNLVVNRVHVATDTGICPQTKVKLRLIQLQDSDRRHAQKTLISMAKQEFKEMQDILVLRRKKQSKGKKPFVREDPEVASNNLREFGEWLDSRDGPPFTAFVDGPNVGWCGHPKFHYRQVELMVEALERMGEVPLVIMPERYVQDKFWLYATKTVQYLEQREMDIIDKLYFSGSLYVTNKCLDDFFWMYACVSQQTQAVKEQGSKGPFYYVPEGDPNRCSGMRPMLVSNDQMRDHRLELLEPRLFRRWCSCHVVNYDFEHTQDEWTTTANSVNLHPADVYSNEIQGNPDKQGNNVWHIPVGDWDEHEMLCIRIGGDNED
;
A
#
# COMPACT_ATOMS: atom_id res chain seq x y z
N VAL A 1 10.13 8.18 -24.22
CA VAL A 1 11.21 7.17 -24.38
C VAL A 1 11.46 6.71 -22.96
N TYR A 2 11.21 5.45 -22.63
CA TYR A 2 11.48 4.98 -21.27
C TYR A 2 12.97 4.88 -21.06
N PHE A 3 13.51 5.63 -20.11
CA PHE A 3 14.92 5.58 -19.75
C PHE A 3 15.14 4.62 -18.58
N GLU A 4 16.25 3.88 -18.64
CA GLU A 4 16.68 3.05 -17.52
C GLU A 4 17.21 3.95 -16.38
N PRO A 5 17.16 3.51 -15.10
CA PRO A 5 17.68 4.25 -13.96
C PRO A 5 19.09 4.83 -14.18
N LYS A 6 19.99 4.01 -14.73
CA LYS A 6 21.36 4.42 -15.05
C LYS A 6 21.45 5.56 -16.08
N THR A 7 20.49 5.65 -17.00
CA THR A 7 20.45 6.74 -18.00
C THR A 7 20.09 8.06 -17.34
N TYR A 8 19.07 8.08 -16.48
CA TYR A 8 18.74 9.28 -15.69
C TYR A 8 19.88 9.68 -14.77
N ALA A 9 20.47 8.72 -14.05
CA ALA A 9 21.61 8.99 -13.17
C ALA A 9 22.82 9.57 -13.92
N SER A 10 23.16 9.00 -15.08
CA SER A 10 24.25 9.50 -15.92
C SER A 10 23.97 10.90 -16.45
N LEU A 11 22.73 11.18 -16.87
CA LEU A 11 22.32 12.51 -17.33
C LEU A 11 22.41 13.54 -16.20
N LEU A 12 21.80 13.24 -15.05
CA LEU A 12 21.83 14.11 -13.86
C LEU A 12 23.27 14.36 -13.40
N SER A 13 24.08 13.31 -13.28
CA SER A 13 25.49 13.40 -12.87
C SER A 13 26.31 14.26 -13.83
N THR A 14 26.19 14.03 -15.14
CA THR A 14 26.94 14.79 -16.16
C THR A 14 26.56 16.27 -16.14
N LEU A 15 25.25 16.58 -16.10
CA LEU A 15 24.78 17.96 -16.05
C LEU A 15 25.19 18.65 -14.75
N ALA A 16 25.09 17.94 -13.62
CA ALA A 16 25.53 18.44 -12.33
C ALA A 16 27.04 18.75 -12.31
N ALA A 17 27.88 17.82 -12.79
CA ALA A 17 29.34 17.98 -12.85
C ALA A 17 29.78 19.17 -13.70
N ASN A 18 28.99 19.52 -14.72
CA ASN A 18 29.21 20.70 -15.56
C ASN A 18 28.53 21.97 -15.01
N GLY A 19 28.05 21.96 -13.77
CA GLY A 19 27.40 23.10 -13.10
C GLY A 19 26.06 23.52 -13.73
N ARG A 20 25.44 22.70 -14.59
CA ARG A 20 24.27 23.11 -15.40
C ARG A 20 23.00 23.36 -14.60
N PHE A 21 22.96 22.91 -13.36
CA PHE A 21 21.84 23.17 -12.45
C PHE A 21 22.04 24.39 -11.55
N ARG A 22 23.19 25.08 -11.61
CA ARG A 22 23.42 26.33 -10.88
C ARG A 22 22.56 27.46 -11.44
N ALA A 23 22.17 28.40 -10.59
CA ALA A 23 21.31 29.52 -11.00
C ALA A 23 21.96 30.42 -12.06
N ASP A 24 23.28 30.46 -12.13
CA ASP A 24 24.10 31.25 -13.04
C ASP A 24 24.59 30.48 -14.28
N ALA A 25 24.14 29.24 -14.47
CA ALA A 25 24.62 28.38 -15.54
C ALA A 25 24.19 28.83 -16.95
N ASP A 26 25.09 28.68 -17.93
CA ASP A 26 24.77 28.84 -19.34
C ASP A 26 23.74 27.78 -19.79
N GLU A 27 22.88 28.20 -20.72
CA GLU A 27 21.88 27.35 -21.35
C GLU A 27 22.50 26.10 -21.99
N VAL A 28 21.83 24.95 -21.79
CA VAL A 28 22.11 23.71 -22.51
C VAL A 28 21.34 23.77 -23.84
N PRO A 29 22.02 23.80 -25.00
CA PRO A 29 21.36 23.77 -26.30
C PRO A 29 20.43 22.55 -26.41
N GLU A 30 19.28 22.70 -27.07
CA GLU A 30 18.27 21.64 -27.31
C GLU A 30 17.50 21.14 -26.05
N ALA A 31 17.92 21.52 -24.83
CA ALA A 31 17.22 21.14 -23.59
C ALA A 31 15.84 21.80 -23.47
N ASN A 32 15.68 23.04 -23.95
CA ASN A 32 14.39 23.72 -23.89
C ASN A 32 13.32 23.04 -24.77
N GLU A 33 13.70 22.48 -25.92
CA GLU A 33 12.75 21.81 -26.82
C GLU A 33 12.36 20.41 -26.33
N SER A 34 13.27 19.73 -25.63
CA SER A 34 13.09 18.34 -25.17
C SER A 34 12.55 18.25 -23.74
N VAL A 35 13.11 19.05 -22.84
CA VAL A 35 12.86 19.01 -21.40
C VAL A 35 11.96 20.18 -20.98
N GLY A 36 12.08 21.37 -21.61
CA GLY A 36 11.24 22.54 -21.29
C GLY A 36 11.87 23.54 -20.30
N ALA A 37 13.16 23.36 -20.00
CA ALA A 37 14.02 24.30 -19.30
C ALA A 37 15.44 24.18 -19.88
N SER A 38 16.18 25.28 -19.98
CA SER A 38 17.51 25.31 -20.61
C SER A 38 18.66 25.25 -19.61
N CYS A 39 18.49 25.70 -18.36
CA CYS A 39 19.51 25.65 -17.31
C CYS A 39 18.91 25.82 -15.90
N GLY A 40 19.79 25.71 -14.89
CA GLY A 40 19.49 26.04 -13.50
C GLY A 40 18.64 25.01 -12.75
N PRO A 41 18.15 25.36 -11.55
CA PRO A 41 17.35 24.45 -10.73
C PRO A 41 16.09 23.93 -11.43
N LYS A 42 15.49 24.75 -12.31
CA LYS A 42 14.33 24.35 -13.12
C LYS A 42 14.63 23.24 -14.12
N LEU A 43 15.85 23.20 -14.67
CA LEU A 43 16.28 22.10 -15.53
C LEU A 43 16.37 20.81 -14.71
N PHE A 44 16.94 20.86 -13.51
CA PHE A 44 16.98 19.70 -12.61
C PHE A 44 15.57 19.21 -12.27
N ASP A 45 14.70 20.11 -11.80
CA ASP A 45 13.31 19.78 -11.43
C ASP A 45 12.57 19.05 -12.54
N ARG A 46 12.81 19.46 -13.78
CA ARG A 46 12.13 18.88 -14.93
C ARG A 46 12.65 17.48 -15.27
N ILE A 47 13.96 17.26 -15.22
CA ILE A 47 14.55 15.93 -15.40
C ILE A 47 14.14 15.00 -14.24
N ALA A 48 14.17 15.50 -13.01
CA ALA A 48 13.74 14.75 -11.83
C ALA A 48 12.25 14.41 -11.88
N GLN A 49 11.40 15.29 -12.42
CA GLN A 49 9.98 15.01 -12.64
C GLN A 49 9.76 13.93 -13.70
N ASP A 50 10.52 13.95 -14.79
CA ASP A 50 10.44 12.90 -15.82
C ASP A 50 10.92 11.56 -15.22
N MET A 51 12.03 11.57 -14.48
CA MET A 51 12.51 10.41 -13.73
C MET A 51 11.45 9.87 -12.76
N ALA A 52 10.78 10.76 -12.02
CA ALA A 52 9.72 10.40 -11.08
C ALA A 52 8.49 9.80 -11.77
N ASN A 53 8.21 10.15 -13.02
CA ASN A 53 7.10 9.58 -13.79
C ASN A 53 7.42 8.16 -14.29
N GLU A 54 8.69 7.88 -14.57
CA GLU A 54 9.12 6.59 -15.16
C GLU A 54 9.61 5.58 -14.12
N LEU A 55 10.22 6.05 -13.03
CA LEU A 55 10.88 5.23 -12.03
C LEU A 55 10.22 5.36 -10.65
N LEU A 56 10.36 4.31 -9.83
CA LEU A 56 9.97 4.31 -8.43
C LEU A 56 11.10 4.70 -7.49
N GLU A 57 12.32 4.29 -7.85
CA GLU A 57 13.54 4.40 -7.05
C GLU A 57 14.77 4.28 -7.94
N LEU A 58 15.94 4.58 -7.39
CA LEU A 58 17.24 4.31 -8.01
C LEU A 58 17.89 3.09 -7.37
N ASP A 59 18.79 2.43 -8.10
CA ASP A 59 19.76 1.52 -7.49
C ASP A 59 20.90 2.30 -6.81
N GLN A 60 21.66 1.64 -5.93
CA GLN A 60 22.74 2.30 -5.18
C GLN A 60 23.82 2.90 -6.10
N GLU A 61 24.23 2.20 -7.15
CA GLU A 61 25.27 2.66 -8.09
C GLU A 61 24.82 3.95 -8.81
N SER A 62 23.57 3.97 -9.26
CA SER A 62 22.93 5.14 -9.86
C SER A 62 22.85 6.32 -8.89
N ALA A 63 22.50 6.09 -7.62
CA ALA A 63 22.44 7.15 -6.61
C ALA A 63 23.83 7.72 -6.31
N GLU A 64 24.85 6.87 -6.17
CA GLU A 64 26.25 7.28 -5.96
C GLU A 64 26.78 8.12 -7.13
N LEU A 65 26.45 7.73 -8.37
CA LEU A 65 26.83 8.47 -9.57
C LEU A 65 26.24 9.89 -9.58
N VAL A 66 24.98 10.05 -9.18
CA VAL A 66 24.34 11.36 -9.04
C VAL A 66 25.07 12.20 -7.98
N VAL A 67 25.31 11.63 -6.79
CA VAL A 67 26.02 12.32 -5.70
C VAL A 67 27.41 12.80 -6.15
N GLN A 68 28.16 11.96 -6.86
CA GLN A 68 29.49 12.32 -7.38
C GLN A 68 29.42 13.50 -8.35
N GLY A 69 28.47 13.49 -9.29
CA GLY A 69 28.31 14.58 -10.26
C GLY A 69 28.02 15.92 -9.59
N PHE A 70 27.16 15.93 -8.56
CA PHE A 70 26.94 17.13 -7.76
C PHE A 70 28.20 17.58 -7.01
N ALA A 71 28.94 16.66 -6.39
CA ALA A 71 30.18 17.00 -5.69
C ALA A 71 31.25 17.62 -6.62
N GLU A 72 31.32 17.19 -7.88
CA GLU A 72 32.26 17.73 -8.87
C GLU A 72 31.87 19.13 -9.35
N GLY A 73 30.57 19.35 -9.59
CA GLY A 73 30.09 20.60 -10.19
C GLY A 73 29.58 21.64 -9.19
N PHE A 74 29.54 21.34 -7.89
CA PHE A 74 29.07 22.23 -6.82
C PHE A 74 30.03 22.17 -5.62
N PRO A 75 31.20 22.83 -5.71
CA PRO A 75 32.10 22.92 -4.57
C PRO A 75 31.40 23.71 -3.45
N PRO A 76 31.62 23.35 -2.17
CA PRO A 76 30.90 23.95 -1.03
C PRO A 76 31.00 25.47 -0.92
N GLU A 77 32.05 26.06 -1.51
CA GLU A 77 32.28 27.51 -1.51
C GLU A 77 31.33 28.26 -2.44
N ASP A 78 30.87 27.61 -3.52
CA ASP A 78 30.02 28.22 -4.55
C ASP A 78 28.52 28.15 -4.20
N GLU A 79 28.10 27.05 -3.55
CA GLU A 79 26.69 26.74 -3.29
C GLU A 79 26.50 26.16 -1.87
N PRO A 80 26.60 27.00 -0.82
CA PRO A 80 26.60 26.55 0.58
C PRO A 80 25.27 25.93 1.05
N ASN A 81 24.20 26.11 0.28
CA ASN A 81 22.85 25.64 0.62
C ASN A 81 22.44 24.39 -0.15
N LEU A 82 23.32 23.86 -1.02
CA LEU A 82 23.11 22.59 -1.72
C LEU A 82 22.98 21.46 -0.69
N VAL A 83 21.92 20.67 -0.82
CA VAL A 83 21.76 19.43 -0.07
C VAL A 83 21.78 18.29 -1.07
N VAL A 84 22.75 17.40 -0.95
CA VAL A 84 22.83 16.14 -1.70
C VAL A 84 23.36 15.07 -0.76
N ASN A 85 22.46 14.38 -0.06
CA ASN A 85 22.84 13.39 0.94
C ASN A 85 21.75 12.33 1.18
N ARG A 86 22.17 11.22 1.78
CA ARG A 86 21.27 10.21 2.35
C ARG A 86 20.59 10.78 3.59
N VAL A 87 19.28 10.69 3.65
CA VAL A 87 18.46 11.11 4.80
C VAL A 87 17.54 9.99 5.23
N HIS A 88 17.31 9.87 6.54
CA HIS A 88 16.26 9.03 7.09
C HIS A 88 15.03 9.92 7.35
N VAL A 89 13.97 9.74 6.59
CA VAL A 89 12.73 10.52 6.73
C VAL A 89 11.97 10.00 7.95
N ALA A 90 11.46 10.91 8.78
CA ALA A 90 10.71 10.53 9.98
C ALA A 90 9.41 9.80 9.59
N THR A 91 9.22 8.58 10.10
CA THR A 91 8.12 7.69 9.71
C THR A 91 6.75 8.15 10.22
N ASP A 92 6.75 8.83 11.36
CA ASP A 92 5.55 9.38 12.00
C ASP A 92 5.08 10.66 11.30
N THR A 93 6.00 11.57 10.97
CA THR A 93 5.64 12.91 10.49
C THR A 93 5.82 13.10 8.99
N GLY A 94 6.63 12.26 8.33
CA GLY A 94 7.06 12.41 6.94
C GLY A 94 7.98 13.61 6.72
N ILE A 95 8.56 14.18 7.77
CA ILE A 95 9.41 15.38 7.69
C ILE A 95 10.86 14.97 7.44
N CYS A 96 11.47 15.55 6.40
CA CYS A 96 12.89 15.38 6.14
C CYS A 96 13.72 16.11 7.22
N PRO A 97 14.65 15.43 7.91
CA PRO A 97 15.41 16.02 8.99
C PRO A 97 16.36 17.14 8.52
N GLN A 98 16.80 17.10 7.26
CA GLN A 98 17.74 18.05 6.67
C GLN A 98 17.05 19.30 6.14
N THR A 99 16.00 19.13 5.33
CA THR A 99 15.34 20.25 4.63
C THR A 99 14.06 20.73 5.30
N LYS A 100 13.58 20.01 6.32
CA LYS A 100 12.30 20.25 7.03
C LYS A 100 11.07 20.18 6.14
N VAL A 101 11.23 19.76 4.88
CA VAL A 101 10.13 19.55 3.96
C VAL A 101 9.35 18.31 4.38
N LYS A 102 8.03 18.44 4.41
CA LYS A 102 7.13 17.31 4.62
C LYS A 102 6.86 16.62 3.28
N LEU A 103 7.17 15.33 3.21
CA LEU A 103 6.85 14.50 2.06
C LEU A 103 5.33 14.28 1.99
N ARG A 104 4.80 14.16 0.77
CA ARG A 104 3.37 13.94 0.55
C ARG A 104 3.04 12.45 0.55
N LEU A 105 1.85 12.14 1.06
CA LEU A 105 1.17 10.89 0.76
C LEU A 105 0.48 11.02 -0.59
N ILE A 106 0.92 10.25 -1.58
CA ILE A 106 0.41 10.28 -2.95
C ILE A 106 -0.77 9.30 -3.04
N GLN A 107 -1.97 9.86 -2.96
CA GLN A 107 -3.20 9.08 -3.03
C GLN A 107 -3.51 8.60 -4.45
N LEU A 108 -4.12 7.41 -4.54
CA LEU A 108 -4.70 6.90 -5.77
C LEU A 108 -5.79 7.85 -6.27
N GLN A 109 -5.73 8.21 -7.56
CA GLN A 109 -6.78 9.00 -8.20
C GLN A 109 -7.97 8.12 -8.57
N ASP A 110 -9.10 8.74 -8.93
CA ASP A 110 -10.30 7.99 -9.37
C ASP A 110 -10.06 7.14 -10.63
N SER A 111 -9.14 7.56 -11.51
CA SER A 111 -8.70 6.74 -12.64
C SER A 111 -7.98 5.48 -12.16
N ASP A 112 -7.08 5.65 -11.20
CA ASP A 112 -6.19 4.61 -10.70
C ASP A 112 -6.99 3.56 -9.93
N ARG A 113 -7.91 4.00 -9.08
CA ARG A 113 -8.86 3.13 -8.37
C ARG A 113 -9.68 2.27 -9.34
N ARG A 114 -10.26 2.89 -10.38
CA ARG A 114 -11.03 2.18 -11.41
C ARG A 114 -10.16 1.22 -12.23
N HIS A 115 -8.90 1.57 -12.46
CA HIS A 115 -7.94 0.69 -13.11
C HIS A 115 -7.64 -0.52 -12.22
N ALA A 116 -7.28 -0.30 -10.95
CA ALA A 116 -7.02 -1.34 -9.96
C ALA A 116 -8.20 -2.31 -9.83
N GLN A 117 -9.44 -1.81 -9.72
CA GLN A 117 -10.65 -2.64 -9.68
C GLN A 117 -10.76 -3.59 -10.88
N LYS A 118 -10.52 -3.09 -12.11
CA LYS A 118 -10.57 -3.92 -13.33
C LYS A 118 -9.45 -4.96 -13.34
N THR A 119 -8.26 -4.57 -12.92
CA THR A 119 -7.08 -5.45 -12.85
C THR A 119 -7.32 -6.57 -11.84
N LEU A 120 -7.82 -6.28 -10.63
CA LEU A 120 -8.17 -7.27 -9.61
C LEU A 120 -9.22 -8.27 -10.11
N ILE A 121 -10.29 -7.81 -10.78
CA ILE A 121 -11.29 -8.71 -11.38
C ILE A 121 -10.65 -9.65 -12.42
N SER A 122 -9.76 -9.12 -13.27
CA SER A 122 -9.05 -9.94 -14.26
C SER A 122 -8.12 -10.96 -13.60
N MET A 123 -7.39 -10.56 -12.56
CA MET A 123 -6.49 -11.42 -11.80
C MET A 123 -7.24 -12.54 -11.09
N ALA A 124 -8.37 -12.24 -10.43
CA ALA A 124 -9.23 -13.23 -9.78
C ALA A 124 -9.64 -14.36 -10.73
N LYS A 125 -10.04 -14.01 -11.96
CA LYS A 125 -10.36 -14.99 -13.02
C LYS A 125 -9.15 -15.84 -13.41
N GLN A 126 -8.00 -15.21 -13.65
CA GLN A 126 -6.78 -15.91 -14.07
C GLN A 126 -6.30 -16.87 -12.98
N GLU A 127 -6.24 -16.41 -11.74
CA GLU A 127 -5.79 -17.21 -10.62
C GLU A 127 -6.70 -18.41 -10.37
N PHE A 128 -8.02 -18.21 -10.41
CA PHE A 128 -8.96 -19.31 -10.25
C PHE A 128 -8.76 -20.39 -11.32
N LYS A 129 -8.52 -19.98 -12.57
CA LYS A 129 -8.20 -20.90 -13.67
C LYS A 129 -6.91 -21.69 -13.39
N GLU A 130 -5.84 -21.02 -12.97
CA GLU A 130 -4.55 -21.66 -12.63
C GLU A 130 -4.70 -22.66 -11.47
N MET A 131 -5.47 -22.30 -10.44
CA MET A 131 -5.77 -23.19 -9.31
C MET A 131 -6.50 -24.45 -9.79
N GLN A 132 -7.50 -24.31 -10.66
CA GLN A 132 -8.21 -25.45 -11.24
C GLN A 132 -7.28 -26.34 -12.09
N ASP A 133 -6.36 -25.75 -12.86
CA ASP A 133 -5.36 -26.50 -13.62
C ASP A 133 -4.46 -27.34 -12.71
N ILE A 134 -4.00 -26.77 -11.59
CA ILE A 134 -3.23 -27.49 -10.56
C ILE A 134 -4.04 -28.65 -9.97
N LEU A 135 -5.33 -28.44 -9.67
CA LEU A 135 -6.21 -29.50 -9.14
C LEU A 135 -6.40 -30.64 -10.13
N VAL A 136 -6.57 -30.34 -11.42
CA VAL A 136 -6.64 -31.37 -12.49
C VAL A 136 -5.36 -32.19 -12.54
N LEU A 137 -4.18 -31.54 -12.50
CA LEU A 137 -2.89 -32.22 -12.51
C LEU A 137 -2.67 -33.10 -11.27
N ARG A 138 -3.01 -32.59 -10.08
CA ARG A 138 -2.94 -33.36 -8.82
C ARG A 138 -3.84 -34.59 -8.86
N ARG A 139 -5.08 -34.45 -9.38
CA ARG A 139 -6.02 -35.57 -9.46
C ARG A 139 -5.58 -36.64 -10.46
N LYS A 140 -4.99 -36.25 -11.60
CA LYS A 140 -4.39 -37.19 -12.57
C LYS A 140 -3.27 -38.04 -11.95
N LYS A 141 -2.40 -37.43 -11.12
CA LYS A 141 -1.33 -38.16 -10.41
C LYS A 141 -1.85 -39.14 -9.35
N GLN A 142 -3.06 -38.91 -8.82
CA GLN A 142 -3.65 -39.69 -7.73
C GLN A 142 -4.59 -40.83 -8.18
N SER A 143 -4.80 -41.07 -9.49
CA SER A 143 -5.83 -42.01 -9.93
C SER A 143 -5.39 -43.14 -10.86
N LYS A 144 -5.37 -44.36 -10.30
CA LYS A 144 -6.19 -45.47 -10.83
C LYS A 144 -7.59 -45.38 -10.16
N GLY A 145 -8.65 -45.06 -10.91
CA GLY A 145 -10.05 -45.31 -10.49
C GLY A 145 -10.90 -44.17 -9.90
N LYS A 146 -10.41 -42.92 -9.75
CA LYS A 146 -11.25 -41.79 -9.30
C LYS A 146 -11.93 -41.07 -10.48
N LYS A 147 -13.16 -40.56 -10.27
CA LYS A 147 -13.86 -39.70 -11.25
C LYS A 147 -13.00 -38.48 -11.62
N PRO A 148 -13.01 -38.05 -12.90
CA PRO A 148 -12.26 -36.88 -13.35
C PRO A 148 -12.72 -35.61 -12.62
N PHE A 149 -11.80 -34.68 -12.39
CA PHE A 149 -12.13 -33.35 -11.89
C PHE A 149 -12.87 -32.59 -13.00
N VAL A 150 -14.04 -32.05 -12.70
CA VAL A 150 -14.80 -31.19 -13.61
C VAL A 150 -14.39 -29.76 -13.33
N ARG A 151 -13.96 -29.04 -14.36
CA ARG A 151 -13.63 -27.62 -14.24
C ARG A 151 -14.90 -26.79 -14.10
N GLU A 152 -14.87 -25.83 -13.20
CA GLU A 152 -15.85 -24.75 -13.11
C GLU A 152 -15.50 -23.66 -14.13
N ASP A 153 -16.49 -22.86 -14.53
CA ASP A 153 -16.27 -21.72 -15.42
C ASP A 153 -15.28 -20.73 -14.76
N PRO A 154 -14.17 -20.34 -15.42
CA PRO A 154 -13.25 -19.33 -14.90
C PRO A 154 -13.92 -18.02 -14.51
N GLU A 155 -15.06 -17.66 -15.12
CA GLU A 155 -15.80 -16.44 -14.80
C GLU A 155 -16.41 -16.42 -13.40
N VAL A 156 -16.52 -17.57 -12.72
CA VAL A 156 -17.11 -17.63 -11.37
C VAL A 156 -16.36 -16.72 -10.39
N ALA A 157 -15.03 -16.73 -10.40
CA ALA A 157 -14.24 -15.92 -9.46
C ALA A 157 -14.32 -14.41 -9.77
N SER A 158 -14.25 -14.02 -11.03
CA SER A 158 -14.41 -12.62 -11.45
C SER A 158 -15.82 -12.10 -11.17
N ASN A 159 -16.85 -12.92 -11.39
CA ASN A 159 -18.23 -12.55 -11.10
C ASN A 159 -18.46 -12.40 -9.59
N ASN A 160 -17.96 -13.32 -8.77
CA ASN A 160 -18.05 -13.20 -7.30
C ASN A 160 -17.42 -11.89 -6.79
N LEU A 161 -16.25 -11.49 -7.33
CA LEU A 161 -15.62 -10.23 -6.94
C LEU A 161 -16.40 -9.01 -7.44
N ARG A 162 -16.99 -9.08 -8.64
CA ARG A 162 -17.85 -8.03 -9.19
C ARG A 162 -19.11 -7.85 -8.34
N GLU A 163 -19.78 -8.94 -7.99
CA GLU A 163 -20.96 -8.95 -7.14
C GLU A 163 -20.66 -8.36 -5.76
N PHE A 164 -19.50 -8.70 -5.18
CA PHE A 164 -19.02 -8.05 -3.95
C PHE A 164 -18.85 -6.53 -4.13
N GLY A 165 -18.21 -6.10 -5.21
CA GLY A 165 -18.02 -4.69 -5.50
C GLY A 165 -19.33 -3.93 -5.66
N GLU A 166 -20.29 -4.52 -6.39
CA GLU A 166 -21.63 -3.98 -6.58
C GLU A 166 -22.41 -3.91 -5.26
N TRP A 167 -22.34 -4.96 -4.43
CA TRP A 167 -22.91 -4.97 -3.08
C TRP A 167 -22.31 -3.86 -2.21
N LEU A 168 -20.98 -3.74 -2.19
CA LEU A 168 -20.28 -2.74 -1.39
C LEU A 168 -20.60 -1.29 -1.83
N ASP A 169 -20.83 -1.08 -3.13
CA ASP A 169 -21.18 0.23 -3.67
C ASP A 169 -22.65 0.62 -3.46
N SER A 170 -23.55 -0.36 -3.42
CA SER A 170 -25.01 -0.17 -3.40
C SER A 170 -25.68 -0.41 -2.05
N ARG A 171 -24.98 -0.99 -1.07
CA ARG A 171 -25.54 -1.27 0.26
C ARG A 171 -25.96 0.00 1.01
N ASP A 172 -26.92 -0.18 1.90
CA ASP A 172 -27.34 0.82 2.87
C ASP A 172 -26.36 0.93 4.05
N GLY A 173 -26.47 2.03 4.79
CA GLY A 173 -25.74 2.24 6.04
C GLY A 173 -24.44 3.02 5.87
N PRO A 174 -23.69 3.26 6.95
CA PRO A 174 -22.47 4.06 6.90
C PRO A 174 -21.39 3.37 6.05
N PRO A 175 -20.51 4.12 5.35
CA PRO A 175 -19.37 3.56 4.63
C PRO A 175 -18.45 2.84 5.61
N PHE A 176 -17.92 1.69 5.20
CA PHE A 176 -16.90 0.97 5.94
C PHE A 176 -15.63 1.80 5.90
N THR A 177 -15.04 2.01 7.07
CA THR A 177 -13.82 2.77 7.23
C THR A 177 -12.62 1.87 7.54
N ALA A 178 -12.86 0.61 7.89
CA ALA A 178 -11.82 -0.39 8.07
C ALA A 178 -12.25 -1.72 7.44
N PHE A 179 -11.37 -2.32 6.65
CA PHE A 179 -11.49 -3.69 6.19
C PHE A 179 -10.51 -4.55 6.98
N VAL A 180 -10.97 -5.69 7.47
CA VAL A 180 -10.15 -6.60 8.29
C VAL A 180 -9.90 -7.86 7.48
N ASP A 181 -8.62 -8.19 7.28
CA ASP A 181 -8.19 -9.48 6.76
C ASP A 181 -8.42 -10.54 7.85
N GLY A 182 -9.59 -11.17 7.79
CA GLY A 182 -10.07 -12.08 8.82
C GLY A 182 -9.10 -13.22 9.10
N PRO A 183 -8.60 -13.91 8.06
CA PRO A 183 -7.61 -14.96 8.26
C PRO A 183 -6.30 -14.49 8.82
N ASN A 184 -5.74 -13.38 8.32
CA ASN A 184 -4.48 -12.86 8.83
C ASN A 184 -4.58 -12.57 10.34
N VAL A 185 -5.66 -11.90 10.77
CA VAL A 185 -5.92 -11.62 12.19
C VAL A 185 -6.13 -12.90 12.99
N GLY A 186 -6.94 -13.84 12.50
CA GLY A 186 -7.26 -15.08 13.20
C GLY A 186 -6.08 -16.06 13.34
N TRP A 187 -5.06 -15.96 12.49
CA TRP A 187 -3.85 -16.78 12.56
C TRP A 187 -2.69 -16.12 13.30
N CYS A 188 -2.80 -14.83 13.65
CA CYS A 188 -1.68 -14.05 14.12
C CYS A 188 -1.05 -14.62 15.40
N GLY A 189 0.20 -15.08 15.31
CA GLY A 189 0.96 -15.59 16.44
C GLY A 189 0.58 -16.99 16.93
N HIS A 190 -0.30 -17.72 16.24
CA HIS A 190 -0.85 -18.98 16.75
C HIS A 190 -0.92 -20.13 15.72
N PRO A 191 -0.79 -21.40 16.17
CA PRO A 191 -0.87 -22.58 15.29
C PRO A 191 -2.30 -23.07 15.04
N LYS A 192 -3.31 -22.52 15.74
CA LYS A 192 -4.75 -22.71 15.49
C LYS A 192 -5.36 -21.36 15.09
N PHE A 193 -6.55 -21.37 14.52
CA PHE A 193 -7.28 -20.14 14.24
C PHE A 193 -7.99 -19.65 15.50
N HIS A 194 -7.96 -18.35 15.77
CA HIS A 194 -8.55 -17.73 16.96
C HIS A 194 -9.62 -16.70 16.58
N TYR A 195 -10.90 -17.09 16.69
CA TYR A 195 -12.03 -16.19 16.41
C TYR A 195 -12.09 -15.01 17.38
N ARG A 196 -11.62 -15.20 18.60
CA ARG A 196 -11.55 -14.13 19.60
C ARG A 196 -10.59 -13.00 19.19
N GLN A 197 -9.50 -13.28 18.47
CA GLN A 197 -8.63 -12.23 17.93
C GLN A 197 -9.36 -11.36 16.91
N VAL A 198 -10.16 -11.97 16.04
CA VAL A 198 -10.98 -11.26 15.04
C VAL A 198 -12.02 -10.38 15.73
N GLU A 199 -12.71 -10.91 16.75
CA GLU A 199 -13.66 -10.14 17.54
C GLU A 199 -13.01 -8.95 18.26
N LEU A 200 -11.86 -9.17 18.91
CA LEU A 200 -11.13 -8.11 19.61
C LEU A 200 -10.68 -7.00 18.66
N MET A 201 -10.27 -7.36 17.44
CA MET A 201 -9.91 -6.38 16.41
C MET A 201 -11.11 -5.53 16.02
N VAL A 202 -12.27 -6.14 15.77
CA VAL A 202 -13.52 -5.43 15.47
C VAL A 202 -13.92 -4.51 16.63
N GLU A 203 -13.90 -5.01 17.87
CA GLU A 203 -14.21 -4.22 19.07
C GLU A 203 -13.23 -3.06 19.28
N ALA A 204 -11.95 -3.23 18.93
CA ALA A 204 -10.97 -2.16 18.98
C ALA A 204 -11.30 -1.05 17.96
N LEU A 205 -11.55 -1.43 16.71
CA LEU A 205 -11.92 -0.51 15.64
C LEU A 205 -13.22 0.24 15.92
N GLU A 206 -14.26 -0.45 16.40
CA GLU A 206 -15.55 0.17 16.76
C GLU A 206 -15.41 1.18 17.90
N ARG A 207 -14.57 0.90 18.91
CA ARG A 207 -14.28 1.87 19.99
C ARG A 207 -13.54 3.10 19.48
N MET A 208 -12.81 2.97 18.38
CA MET A 208 -12.19 4.09 17.68
C MET A 208 -13.16 4.82 16.74
N GLY A 209 -14.45 4.46 16.75
CA GLY A 209 -15.46 5.04 15.88
C GLY A 209 -15.30 4.64 14.41
N GLU A 210 -14.53 3.59 14.12
CA GLU A 210 -14.45 3.01 12.79
C GLU A 210 -15.66 2.08 12.55
N VAL A 211 -15.98 1.87 11.27
CA VAL A 211 -17.01 0.95 10.82
C VAL A 211 -16.31 -0.21 10.12
N PRO A 212 -16.04 -1.33 10.82
CA PRO A 212 -15.26 -2.42 10.28
C PRO A 212 -16.09 -3.40 9.44
N LEU A 213 -15.46 -3.96 8.40
CA LEU A 213 -15.94 -5.15 7.69
C LEU A 213 -14.85 -6.21 7.67
N VAL A 214 -15.13 -7.36 8.27
CA VAL A 214 -14.27 -8.55 8.23
C VAL A 214 -14.51 -9.28 6.92
N ILE A 215 -13.45 -9.49 6.15
CA ILE A 215 -13.46 -10.33 4.96
C ILE A 215 -12.97 -11.72 5.37
N MET A 216 -13.79 -12.75 5.16
CA MET A 216 -13.50 -14.11 5.63
C MET A 216 -13.86 -15.18 4.59
N PRO A 217 -12.95 -16.07 4.19
CA PRO A 217 -13.30 -17.22 3.36
C PRO A 217 -14.32 -18.16 3.99
N GLU A 218 -15.21 -18.72 3.16
CA GLU A 218 -16.28 -19.66 3.56
C GLU A 218 -15.79 -20.81 4.45
N ARG A 219 -14.55 -21.29 4.24
CA ARG A 219 -13.98 -22.38 5.06
C ARG A 219 -13.86 -22.03 6.55
N TYR A 220 -13.71 -20.77 6.90
CA TYR A 220 -13.53 -20.31 8.29
C TYR A 220 -14.86 -20.03 8.98
N VAL A 221 -16.00 -20.14 8.30
CA VAL A 221 -17.33 -20.03 8.92
C VAL A 221 -18.04 -21.38 9.06
N GLN A 222 -17.33 -22.47 8.80
CA GLN A 222 -17.83 -23.84 8.96
C GLN A 222 -17.60 -24.34 10.39
N ASP A 223 -18.38 -25.35 10.80
CA ASP A 223 -18.27 -26.01 12.11
C ASP A 223 -16.90 -26.65 12.35
N LYS A 224 -16.16 -26.95 11.27
CA LYS A 224 -14.78 -27.44 11.32
C LYS A 224 -14.05 -27.23 10.00
N PHE A 225 -12.73 -27.17 10.06
CA PHE A 225 -11.89 -27.15 8.87
C PHE A 225 -10.50 -27.77 9.13
N TRP A 226 -9.82 -28.12 8.03
CA TRP A 226 -8.50 -28.76 8.08
C TRP A 226 -7.39 -27.72 8.22
N LEU A 227 -6.51 -27.91 9.20
CA LEU A 227 -5.31 -27.12 9.43
C LEU A 227 -4.13 -27.77 8.73
N TYR A 228 -3.58 -27.10 7.71
CA TYR A 228 -2.43 -27.64 6.98
C TYR A 228 -1.14 -27.64 7.81
N ALA A 229 -0.93 -26.60 8.63
CA ALA A 229 0.28 -26.44 9.43
C ALA A 229 0.45 -27.56 10.46
N THR A 230 -0.61 -27.87 11.20
CA THR A 230 -0.62 -28.90 12.25
C THR A 230 -1.07 -30.27 11.75
N LYS A 231 -1.64 -30.36 10.54
CA LYS A 231 -2.27 -31.56 9.98
C LYS A 231 -3.39 -32.12 10.87
N THR A 232 -4.19 -31.22 11.46
CA THR A 232 -5.33 -31.56 12.32
C THR A 232 -6.62 -30.94 11.80
N VAL A 233 -7.77 -31.35 12.36
CA VAL A 233 -9.05 -30.66 12.16
C VAL A 233 -9.27 -29.75 13.36
N GLN A 234 -9.59 -28.48 13.12
CA GLN A 234 -10.13 -27.60 14.16
C GLN A 234 -11.65 -27.72 14.12
N TYR A 235 -12.25 -28.04 15.26
CA TYR A 235 -13.69 -27.99 15.47
C TYR A 235 -13.99 -26.71 16.25
N LEU A 236 -15.00 -25.96 15.81
CA LEU A 236 -15.38 -24.74 16.48
C LEU A 236 -16.23 -25.06 17.72
N GLU A 237 -15.88 -24.43 18.83
CA GLU A 237 -16.70 -24.41 20.03
C GLU A 237 -17.93 -23.51 19.84
N GLN A 238 -18.97 -23.71 20.64
CA GLN A 238 -20.19 -22.89 20.55
C GLN A 238 -19.89 -21.39 20.66
N ARG A 239 -18.96 -21.00 21.56
CA ARG A 239 -18.58 -19.59 21.72
C ARG A 239 -17.89 -19.01 20.48
N GLU A 240 -17.15 -19.81 19.73
CA GLU A 240 -16.53 -19.38 18.47
C GLU A 240 -17.59 -19.21 17.38
N MET A 241 -18.57 -20.12 17.33
CA MET A 241 -19.74 -19.97 16.45
C MET A 241 -20.56 -18.73 16.80
N ASP A 242 -20.76 -18.44 18.09
CA ASP A 242 -21.48 -17.26 18.56
C ASP A 242 -20.80 -15.96 18.10
N ILE A 243 -19.46 -15.93 18.02
CA ILE A 243 -18.71 -14.78 17.46
C ILE A 243 -19.02 -14.59 15.97
N ILE A 244 -19.00 -15.67 15.19
CA ILE A 244 -19.28 -15.62 13.75
C ILE A 244 -20.71 -15.12 13.51
N ASP A 245 -21.68 -15.67 14.26
CA ASP A 245 -23.08 -15.24 14.21
C ASP A 245 -23.22 -13.76 14.58
N LYS A 246 -22.55 -13.31 15.65
CA LYS A 246 -22.54 -11.88 16.05
C LYS A 246 -22.05 -11.00 14.91
N LEU A 247 -20.91 -11.32 14.29
CA LEU A 247 -20.33 -10.54 13.19
C LEU A 247 -21.23 -10.56 11.93
N TYR A 248 -21.87 -11.70 11.65
CA TYR A 248 -22.78 -11.84 10.52
C TYR A 248 -24.04 -10.99 10.72
N PHE A 249 -24.70 -11.11 11.87
CA PHE A 249 -25.94 -10.39 12.16
C PHE A 249 -25.74 -8.89 12.37
N SER A 250 -24.55 -8.45 12.77
CA SER A 250 -24.20 -7.02 12.84
C SER A 250 -23.91 -6.40 11.47
N GLY A 251 -23.75 -7.22 10.42
CA GLY A 251 -23.31 -6.75 9.09
C GLY A 251 -21.81 -6.46 9.00
N SER A 252 -21.02 -6.91 9.98
CA SER A 252 -19.57 -6.69 10.06
C SER A 252 -18.75 -7.84 9.46
N LEU A 253 -19.39 -8.81 8.79
CA LEU A 253 -18.74 -9.95 8.14
C LEU A 253 -19.20 -10.12 6.70
N TYR A 254 -18.26 -10.21 5.77
CA TYR A 254 -18.49 -10.66 4.40
C TYR A 254 -17.78 -12.00 4.16
N VAL A 255 -18.53 -13.00 3.72
CA VAL A 255 -18.01 -14.34 3.45
C VAL A 255 -17.61 -14.47 1.99
N THR A 256 -16.34 -14.74 1.72
CA THR A 256 -15.82 -14.92 0.36
C THR A 256 -15.91 -16.38 -0.10
N ASN A 257 -16.05 -16.59 -1.41
CA ASN A 257 -16.12 -17.92 -2.00
C ASN A 257 -15.40 -17.97 -3.37
N LYS A 258 -14.85 -19.14 -3.69
CA LYS A 258 -14.23 -19.53 -4.98
C LYS A 258 -13.11 -18.61 -5.49
N CYS A 259 -12.64 -17.69 -4.67
CA CYS A 259 -11.64 -16.70 -5.01
C CYS A 259 -10.83 -16.42 -3.75
N LEU A 260 -9.56 -16.02 -3.90
CA LEU A 260 -8.77 -15.60 -2.76
C LEU A 260 -9.41 -14.38 -2.11
N ASP A 261 -9.42 -14.36 -0.79
CA ASP A 261 -9.84 -13.24 0.03
C ASP A 261 -9.04 -11.97 -0.26
N ASP A 262 -7.80 -12.11 -0.69
CA ASP A 262 -6.91 -11.00 -1.06
C ASP A 262 -7.57 -10.04 -2.05
N PHE A 263 -8.17 -10.59 -3.10
CA PHE A 263 -8.86 -9.77 -4.08
C PHE A 263 -10.03 -8.97 -3.50
N PHE A 264 -10.72 -9.49 -2.49
CA PHE A 264 -11.87 -8.81 -1.88
C PHE A 264 -11.42 -7.65 -1.02
N TRP A 265 -10.49 -7.86 -0.09
CA TRP A 265 -10.05 -6.76 0.77
C TRP A 265 -9.26 -5.70 0.01
N MET A 266 -8.51 -6.06 -1.05
CA MET A 266 -7.88 -5.09 -1.95
C MET A 266 -8.91 -4.27 -2.72
N TYR A 267 -9.89 -4.94 -3.31
CA TYR A 267 -10.97 -4.29 -4.06
C TYR A 267 -11.76 -3.34 -3.16
N ALA A 268 -12.05 -3.77 -1.94
CA ALA A 268 -12.80 -2.98 -0.96
C ALA A 268 -12.11 -1.65 -0.66
N CYS A 269 -10.78 -1.66 -0.51
CA CYS A 269 -9.98 -0.48 -0.22
C CYS A 269 -10.00 0.59 -1.34
N VAL A 270 -10.35 0.21 -2.57
CA VAL A 270 -10.48 1.14 -3.71
C VAL A 270 -11.92 1.37 -4.14
N SER A 271 -12.90 0.88 -3.38
CA SER A 271 -14.34 1.03 -3.65
C SER A 271 -14.85 2.42 -3.28
N GLN A 272 -15.79 2.93 -4.08
CA GLN A 272 -16.41 4.24 -3.87
C GLN A 272 -17.53 4.22 -2.83
N GLN A 273 -18.07 3.05 -2.48
CA GLN A 273 -19.17 2.92 -1.49
C GLN A 273 -20.29 3.96 -1.74
N THR A 274 -20.67 4.13 -3.01
CA THR A 274 -21.38 5.30 -3.51
C THR A 274 -22.69 5.58 -2.78
N GLN A 275 -23.49 4.54 -2.51
CA GLN A 275 -24.76 4.69 -1.80
C GLN A 275 -24.56 5.13 -0.34
N ALA A 276 -23.70 4.42 0.39
CA ALA A 276 -23.36 4.72 1.78
C ALA A 276 -22.86 6.16 1.99
N VAL A 277 -22.04 6.66 1.06
CA VAL A 277 -21.49 8.03 1.10
C VAL A 277 -22.57 9.09 0.87
N LYS A 278 -23.51 8.85 -0.05
CA LYS A 278 -24.63 9.78 -0.31
C LYS A 278 -25.50 9.98 0.93
N GLU A 279 -25.69 8.92 1.71
CA GLU A 279 -26.50 8.93 2.93
C GLU A 279 -25.83 9.68 4.09
N GLN A 280 -24.49 9.61 4.22
CA GLN A 280 -23.77 10.22 5.35
C GLN A 280 -23.46 11.72 5.21
N GLY A 281 -23.43 12.27 4.00
CA GLY A 281 -23.16 13.69 3.78
C GLY A 281 -21.71 14.12 4.05
N SER A 282 -21.13 14.76 3.03
CA SER A 282 -19.92 15.62 3.07
C SER A 282 -18.54 14.97 3.11
N LYS A 283 -18.31 13.81 3.73
CA LYS A 283 -17.00 13.13 3.66
C LYS A 283 -17.13 11.95 2.71
N GLY A 284 -16.47 12.03 1.55
CA GLY A 284 -16.38 10.92 0.61
C GLY A 284 -15.83 9.65 1.29
N PRO A 285 -15.83 8.50 0.60
CA PRO A 285 -15.33 7.25 1.17
C PRO A 285 -13.83 7.32 1.49
N PHE A 286 -13.13 8.26 0.84
CA PHE A 286 -11.71 8.54 1.01
C PHE A 286 -11.49 9.85 1.75
N TYR A 287 -10.91 9.79 2.93
CA TYR A 287 -10.48 10.95 3.70
C TYR A 287 -9.31 10.60 4.60
N TYR A 288 -8.54 11.61 4.99
CA TYR A 288 -7.39 11.46 5.89
C TYR A 288 -7.79 11.80 7.33
N VAL A 289 -7.38 10.96 8.28
CA VAL A 289 -7.44 11.25 9.71
C VAL A 289 -6.07 11.78 10.14
N PRO A 290 -5.99 13.03 10.64
CA PRO A 290 -4.73 13.61 11.06
C PRO A 290 -4.18 12.93 12.32
N GLU A 291 -2.87 13.09 12.54
CA GLU A 291 -2.24 12.69 13.80
C GLU A 291 -2.81 13.45 14.99
N GLY A 292 -2.74 12.81 16.16
CA GLY A 292 -3.15 13.40 17.44
C GLY A 292 -4.66 13.33 17.72
N ASP A 293 -5.46 12.68 16.86
CA ASP A 293 -6.84 12.33 17.22
C ASP A 293 -6.81 11.30 18.36
N PRO A 294 -7.30 11.63 19.57
CA PRO A 294 -7.20 10.74 20.72
C PRO A 294 -8.08 9.49 20.58
N ASN A 295 -9.00 9.48 19.62
CA ASN A 295 -9.98 8.42 19.45
C ASN A 295 -9.79 7.63 18.15
N ARG A 296 -8.82 7.99 17.28
CA ARG A 296 -8.69 7.37 15.95
C ARG A 296 -7.24 7.14 15.55
N CYS A 297 -7.01 6.08 14.78
CA CYS A 297 -5.72 5.83 14.13
C CYS A 297 -5.52 6.88 13.03
N SER A 298 -4.35 7.50 12.92
CA SER A 298 -4.04 8.40 11.82
C SER A 298 -4.01 7.65 10.48
N GLY A 299 -3.99 8.40 9.37
CA GLY A 299 -3.86 7.82 8.03
C GLY A 299 -5.14 7.90 7.19
N MET A 300 -5.07 7.34 5.99
CA MET A 300 -6.20 7.36 5.06
C MET A 300 -7.31 6.39 5.47
N ARG A 301 -8.51 6.67 4.96
CA ARG A 301 -9.65 5.76 4.96
C ARG A 301 -10.07 5.42 3.53
N PRO A 302 -10.64 4.23 3.30
CA PRO A 302 -10.71 3.12 4.27
C PRO A 302 -9.32 2.56 4.57
N MET A 303 -9.10 2.00 5.77
CA MET A 303 -7.89 1.25 6.09
C MET A 303 -8.09 -0.25 5.83
N LEU A 304 -7.00 -0.97 5.64
CA LEU A 304 -6.90 -2.42 5.66
C LEU A 304 -6.10 -2.84 6.88
N VAL A 305 -6.69 -3.62 7.77
CA VAL A 305 -5.97 -4.24 8.88
C VAL A 305 -5.44 -5.60 8.42
N SER A 306 -4.13 -5.69 8.20
CA SER A 306 -3.42 -6.94 7.87
C SER A 306 -1.92 -6.79 8.18
N ASN A 307 -1.31 -7.88 8.61
CA ASN A 307 0.15 -8.06 8.70
C ASN A 307 0.70 -8.84 7.51
N ASP A 308 -0.14 -9.14 6.51
CA ASP A 308 0.36 -9.77 5.29
C ASP A 308 1.27 -8.79 4.55
N GLN A 309 2.47 -9.26 4.23
CA GLN A 309 3.44 -8.48 3.48
C GLN A 309 3.16 -8.54 1.97
N MET A 310 2.14 -9.32 1.54
CA MET A 310 1.70 -9.45 0.14
C MET A 310 2.88 -9.81 -0.79
N ARG A 311 3.79 -10.63 -0.26
CA ARG A 311 5.08 -11.00 -0.89
C ARG A 311 4.93 -12.03 -1.99
N ASP A 312 3.72 -12.46 -2.28
CA ASP A 312 3.44 -13.38 -3.36
C ASP A 312 3.46 -12.64 -4.70
N HIS A 313 4.26 -13.15 -5.63
CA HIS A 313 4.46 -12.63 -7.00
C HIS A 313 3.18 -12.46 -7.84
N ARG A 314 2.00 -12.77 -7.28
CA ARG A 314 0.71 -12.60 -7.93
C ARG A 314 0.18 -11.18 -7.80
N LEU A 315 0.49 -10.49 -6.70
CA LEU A 315 0.08 -9.09 -6.50
C LEU A 315 0.99 -8.09 -7.24
N GLU A 316 2.18 -8.52 -7.67
CA GLU A 316 3.03 -7.82 -8.66
C GLU A 316 2.33 -7.58 -10.02
N LEU A 317 1.17 -8.21 -10.27
CA LEU A 317 0.35 -7.96 -11.45
C LEU A 317 -0.46 -6.66 -11.37
N LEU A 318 -0.59 -6.05 -10.18
CA LEU A 318 -0.90 -4.63 -10.10
C LEU A 318 0.33 -3.83 -10.55
N GLU A 319 0.10 -2.77 -11.32
CA GLU A 319 1.18 -1.84 -11.68
C GLU A 319 1.97 -1.45 -10.41
N PRO A 320 3.31 -1.68 -10.36
CA PRO A 320 4.08 -1.58 -9.11
C PRO A 320 3.90 -0.25 -8.37
N ARG A 321 3.77 0.85 -9.11
CA ARG A 321 3.51 2.18 -8.55
C ARG A 321 2.16 2.27 -7.86
N LEU A 322 1.11 1.75 -8.49
CA LEU A 322 -0.23 1.76 -7.92
C LEU A 322 -0.30 0.86 -6.70
N PHE A 323 0.35 -0.30 -6.74
CA PHE A 323 0.44 -1.19 -5.60
C PHE A 323 1.16 -0.55 -4.42
N ARG A 324 2.33 0.07 -4.65
CA ARG A 324 3.08 0.79 -3.60
C ARG A 324 2.25 1.90 -2.96
N ARG A 325 1.60 2.75 -3.78
CA ARG A 325 0.70 3.80 -3.29
C ARG A 325 -0.48 3.24 -2.49
N TRP A 326 -1.07 2.15 -2.97
CA TRP A 326 -2.16 1.47 -2.29
C TRP A 326 -1.73 0.97 -0.91
N CYS A 327 -0.57 0.31 -0.81
CA CYS A 327 -0.01 -0.15 0.47
C CYS A 327 0.18 1.01 1.45
N SER A 328 0.92 2.05 1.04
CA SER A 328 1.18 3.24 1.87
C SER A 328 -0.10 3.96 2.32
N CYS A 329 -1.17 3.93 1.51
CA CYS A 329 -2.42 4.57 1.89
C CYS A 329 -3.24 3.72 2.86
N HIS A 330 -3.30 2.42 2.66
CA HIS A 330 -4.38 1.61 3.25
C HIS A 330 -3.90 0.64 4.31
N VAL A 331 -2.68 0.11 4.25
CA VAL A 331 -2.25 -1.01 5.10
C VAL A 331 -1.91 -0.53 6.50
N VAL A 332 -2.67 -1.01 7.49
CA VAL A 332 -2.47 -0.81 8.92
C VAL A 332 -2.06 -2.14 9.51
N ASN A 333 -0.83 -2.20 10.03
CA ASN A 333 -0.35 -3.38 10.73
C ASN A 333 -0.84 -3.39 12.17
N TYR A 334 -0.69 -4.50 12.87
CA TYR A 334 -1.17 -4.64 14.24
C TYR A 334 -0.34 -5.63 15.05
N ASP A 335 -0.42 -5.49 16.38
CA ASP A 335 0.08 -6.45 17.34
C ASP A 335 -0.95 -6.70 18.45
N PHE A 336 -0.91 -7.89 19.05
CA PHE A 336 -1.70 -8.22 20.23
C PHE A 336 -0.81 -8.27 21.47
N GLU A 337 -1.22 -7.64 22.57
CA GLU A 337 -0.61 -7.86 23.87
C GLU A 337 -0.83 -9.32 24.29
N HIS A 338 0.27 -10.04 24.55
CA HIS A 338 0.19 -11.45 24.92
C HIS A 338 -0.43 -11.64 26.31
N THR A 339 -1.60 -12.27 26.36
CA THR A 339 -2.25 -12.70 27.60
C THR A 339 -2.27 -14.23 27.70
N GLN A 340 -2.26 -14.77 28.93
CA GLN A 340 -2.29 -16.23 29.15
C GLN A 340 -3.64 -16.88 28.78
N ASP A 341 -4.73 -16.12 28.82
CA ASP A 341 -6.07 -16.58 28.42
C ASP A 341 -6.69 -15.62 27.41
N GLU A 342 -6.84 -16.09 26.17
CA GLU A 342 -7.41 -15.37 25.02
C GLU A 342 -8.83 -14.83 25.29
N TRP A 343 -9.59 -15.47 26.18
CA TRP A 343 -10.97 -15.08 26.50
C TRP A 343 -11.04 -13.98 27.56
N THR A 344 -9.97 -13.79 28.33
CA THR A 344 -9.86 -12.67 29.30
C THR A 344 -9.27 -11.42 28.69
N THR A 345 -8.69 -11.55 27.49
CA THR A 345 -8.15 -10.45 26.70
C THR A 345 -9.26 -9.45 26.37
N THR A 346 -8.95 -8.17 26.55
CA THR A 346 -9.85 -7.06 26.22
C THR A 346 -9.34 -6.35 24.99
N ALA A 347 -10.20 -5.65 24.25
CA ALA A 347 -9.79 -4.97 23.02
C ALA A 347 -8.69 -3.89 23.22
N ASN A 348 -8.38 -3.48 24.46
CA ASN A 348 -7.21 -2.63 24.75
C ASN A 348 -5.87 -3.32 24.47
N SER A 349 -5.87 -4.64 24.28
CA SER A 349 -4.67 -5.40 23.92
C SER A 349 -4.31 -5.29 22.44
N VAL A 350 -5.10 -4.59 21.62
CA VAL A 350 -4.86 -4.45 20.17
C VAL A 350 -4.11 -3.15 19.94
N ASN A 351 -2.87 -3.27 19.46
CA ASN A 351 -2.06 -2.14 19.04
C ASN A 351 -2.13 -2.05 17.51
N LEU A 352 -2.59 -0.91 16.98
CA LEU A 352 -2.60 -0.64 15.54
C LEU A 352 -1.42 0.26 15.18
N HIS A 353 -0.71 -0.10 14.12
CA HIS A 353 0.36 0.70 13.53
C HIS A 353 -0.20 1.35 12.26
N PRO A 354 -0.34 2.69 12.24
CA PRO A 354 -0.96 3.40 11.12
C PRO A 354 -0.23 3.15 9.80
N ALA A 355 -0.97 3.28 8.70
CA ALA A 355 -0.40 3.32 7.36
C ALA A 355 0.53 4.53 7.20
N ASP A 356 1.38 4.51 6.17
CA ASP A 356 2.38 5.55 5.95
C ASP A 356 1.77 6.95 5.85
N VAL A 357 2.50 7.93 6.38
CA VAL A 357 2.15 9.36 6.27
C VAL A 357 2.71 10.03 5.01
N TYR A 358 3.53 9.30 4.24
CA TYR A 358 4.09 9.72 2.96
C TYR A 358 4.30 8.51 2.03
N SER A 359 4.35 8.72 0.72
CA SER A 359 4.59 7.63 -0.24
C SER A 359 6.08 7.39 -0.49
N ASN A 360 6.54 6.14 -0.39
CA ASN A 360 7.93 5.80 -0.65
C ASN A 360 8.26 5.67 -2.16
N GLU A 361 8.09 6.77 -2.91
CA GLU A 361 8.44 6.88 -4.33
C GLU A 361 9.12 8.23 -4.59
N ILE A 362 9.79 8.36 -5.74
CA ILE A 362 10.44 9.62 -6.13
C ILE A 362 9.43 10.78 -6.11
N GLN A 363 9.73 11.82 -5.33
CA GLN A 363 8.86 12.98 -5.19
C GLN A 363 9.61 14.28 -4.91
N GLY A 364 9.26 15.33 -5.65
CA GLY A 364 9.68 16.71 -5.38
C GLY A 364 8.62 17.45 -4.56
N ASN A 365 8.99 18.01 -3.40
CA ASN A 365 8.08 18.74 -2.52
C ASN A 365 8.61 20.16 -2.29
N PRO A 366 7.75 21.19 -2.30
CA PRO A 366 8.20 22.56 -2.13
C PRO A 366 8.66 22.82 -0.70
N ASP A 367 9.78 23.53 -0.55
CA ASP A 367 10.19 24.14 0.71
C ASP A 367 9.36 25.40 1.02
N LYS A 368 9.66 26.07 2.13
CA LYS A 368 8.97 27.30 2.56
C LYS A 368 9.10 28.45 1.55
N GLN A 369 10.15 28.43 0.72
CA GLN A 369 10.46 29.46 -0.28
C GLN A 369 9.89 29.11 -1.67
N GLY A 370 9.33 27.90 -1.82
CA GLY A 370 8.76 27.39 -3.06
C GLY A 370 9.78 26.69 -3.98
N ASN A 371 11.01 26.44 -3.51
CA ASN A 371 11.96 25.61 -4.24
C ASN A 371 11.61 24.14 -4.04
N ASN A 372 11.77 23.31 -5.08
CA ASN A 372 11.52 21.88 -4.95
C ASN A 372 12.69 21.17 -4.26
N VAL A 373 12.35 20.34 -3.28
CA VAL A 373 13.26 19.38 -2.65
C VAL A 373 12.86 17.98 -3.08
N TRP A 374 13.78 17.30 -3.74
CA TRP A 374 13.56 15.96 -4.27
C TRP A 374 14.03 14.91 -3.29
N HIS A 375 13.17 13.93 -3.02
CA HIS A 375 13.49 12.73 -2.26
C HIS A 375 13.32 11.53 -3.18
N ILE A 376 14.40 10.76 -3.32
CA ILE A 376 14.50 9.63 -4.24
C ILE A 376 14.80 8.38 -3.39
N PRO A 377 13.89 7.39 -3.32
CA PRO A 377 14.22 6.13 -2.66
C PRO A 377 15.37 5.43 -3.40
N VAL A 378 16.16 4.67 -2.66
CA VAL A 378 17.27 3.88 -3.20
C VAL A 378 17.07 2.44 -2.77
N GLY A 379 16.99 1.50 -3.72
CA GLY A 379 16.49 0.14 -3.48
C GLY A 379 17.29 -0.68 -2.47
N ASP A 380 18.58 -0.38 -2.28
CA ASP A 380 19.46 -1.07 -1.33
C ASP A 380 19.56 -0.37 0.04
N TRP A 381 18.83 0.73 0.26
CA TRP A 381 18.79 1.45 1.53
C TRP A 381 17.60 0.99 2.40
N ASP A 382 17.58 1.40 3.67
CA ASP A 382 16.43 1.10 4.53
C ASP A 382 15.16 1.78 3.98
N GLU A 383 13.99 1.22 4.26
CA GLU A 383 12.70 1.63 3.64
C GLU A 383 12.39 3.13 3.76
N HIS A 384 12.88 3.80 4.80
CA HIS A 384 12.65 5.22 5.05
C HIS A 384 13.87 6.09 4.77
N GLU A 385 14.89 5.54 4.13
CA GLU A 385 16.07 6.27 3.69
C GLU A 385 15.97 6.66 2.21
N MET A 386 16.28 7.92 1.94
CA MET A 386 16.15 8.49 0.60
C MET A 386 17.34 9.39 0.29
N LEU A 387 17.68 9.50 -0.99
CA LEU A 387 18.59 10.53 -1.48
C LEU A 387 17.80 11.85 -1.54
N CYS A 388 18.21 12.81 -0.71
CA CYS A 388 17.65 14.15 -0.68
C CYS A 388 18.48 15.08 -1.54
N ILE A 389 17.84 15.77 -2.49
CA ILE A 389 18.46 16.77 -3.36
C ILE A 389 17.68 18.08 -3.27
N ARG A 390 18.34 19.15 -2.81
CA ARG A 390 17.84 20.54 -2.86
C ARG A 390 18.89 21.41 -3.52
N ILE A 391 18.53 22.06 -4.62
CA ILE A 391 19.40 23.00 -5.34
C ILE A 391 18.88 24.41 -5.10
N GLY A 392 19.68 25.25 -4.45
CA GLY A 392 19.25 26.60 -4.04
C GLY A 392 18.29 26.61 -2.84
N GLY A 393 18.04 27.81 -2.31
CA GLY A 393 17.26 28.07 -1.10
C GLY A 393 18.13 28.57 0.05
N ASP A 394 17.59 29.32 1.00
CA ASP A 394 18.34 29.77 2.19
C ASP A 394 18.43 28.65 3.24
N ASN A 395 19.52 28.65 4.02
CA ASN A 395 19.59 27.89 5.27
C ASN A 395 18.77 28.65 6.32
N GLU A 396 17.50 28.29 6.51
CA GLU A 396 16.78 28.69 7.71
C GLU A 396 16.77 27.53 8.71
N ASP A 397 17.31 27.81 9.90
CA ASP A 397 17.25 26.98 11.12
C ASP A 397 15.80 26.57 11.49
#